data_AF-A0AA39UFM7-F1
#
_entry.id   AF-A0AA39UFM7-F1
#
_cell.length_a   1.000
_cell.length_b   1.000
_cell.length_c   1.000
_cell.angle_alpha   90.00
_cell.angle_beta   90.00
_cell.angle_gamma   90.00
#
_symmetry.space_group_name_H-M   'P 1'
#
loop_
_entity.id
_entity.type
_entity.pdbx_description
1 polymer ?
#
loop_
_entity_poly.entity_id
_entity_poly.type
_entity_poly.pdbx_seq_one_letter_code
_entity_poly.pdbx_strand_id
1 'polypeptide(L)'
;MMFQFIAFFVAILCAFAVLSLPITAEAARLPALYRSEQSNHPAISRRDVFSPKITNPTAGTTWFKDSRVNVTWDTSNAPQNLTNTKGKLVLGFMNDQDDSEHLDMQNPLAQGFDILAGTMSFLVPDVMPGPDYIVVLFGDSGNRSPRFEIRIPEAGASGALDEVICAAGTCG
;
A
#
# COMPACT_ATOMS: atom_id res chain seq x y z
N MET A 1 57.20 -12.08 18.77
CA MET A 1 58.33 -12.27 17.83
C MET A 1 57.76 -12.08 16.44
N MET A 2 57.64 -10.86 15.90
CA MET A 2 58.69 -9.84 15.71
C MET A 2 59.82 -10.43 14.87
N PHE A 3 60.18 -9.74 13.78
CA PHE A 3 61.17 -10.09 12.74
C PHE A 3 60.62 -10.91 11.55
N GLN A 4 59.97 -10.25 10.57
CA GLN A 4 60.18 -10.55 9.13
C GLN A 4 59.59 -9.52 8.12
N PHE A 5 59.27 -8.27 8.49
CA PHE A 5 58.82 -7.28 7.49
C PHE A 5 59.54 -5.92 7.62
N ILE A 6 60.83 -5.97 7.98
CA ILE A 6 61.77 -4.83 7.89
C ILE A 6 62.67 -5.09 6.68
N ALA A 7 62.18 -4.86 5.46
CA ALA A 7 63.02 -4.86 4.24
C ALA A 7 62.38 -4.20 3.01
N PHE A 8 61.41 -3.30 3.15
CA PHE A 8 60.95 -2.43 2.04
C PHE A 8 60.81 -0.97 2.48
N PHE A 9 61.65 -0.56 3.44
CA PHE A 9 62.14 0.81 3.49
C PHE A 9 63.34 0.91 2.55
N VAL A 10 63.52 2.06 1.91
CA VAL A 10 64.64 2.43 1.02
C VAL A 10 64.44 2.06 -0.46
N ALA A 11 63.47 2.72 -1.10
CA ALA A 11 63.65 3.39 -2.39
C ALA A 11 62.29 3.93 -2.88
N ILE A 12 61.89 5.10 -2.37
CA ILE A 12 61.20 6.18 -3.11
C ILE A 12 61.36 7.41 -2.20
N LEU A 13 62.60 7.87 -2.12
CA LEU A 13 62.96 9.19 -1.64
C LEU A 13 62.96 10.07 -2.90
N CYS A 14 61.76 10.37 -3.39
CA CYS A 14 61.55 11.30 -4.50
C CYS A 14 60.62 12.41 -4.00
N ALA A 15 61.25 13.44 -3.43
CA ALA A 15 60.85 14.83 -3.56
C ALA A 15 59.35 15.15 -3.55
N PHE A 16 58.71 15.05 -2.38
CA PHE A 16 57.51 15.85 -2.08
C PHE A 16 57.94 17.14 -1.37
N ALA A 17 58.64 18.00 -2.13
CA ALA A 17 58.76 19.40 -1.78
C ALA A 17 57.41 20.05 -2.10
N VAL A 18 56.70 20.45 -1.05
CA VAL A 18 55.45 21.19 -1.10
C VAL A 18 55.73 22.56 -1.74
N LEU A 19 55.44 22.68 -3.04
CA LEU A 19 55.35 23.97 -3.72
C LEU A 19 53.86 24.32 -3.82
N SER A 20 53.39 25.10 -2.84
CA SER A 20 52.11 25.77 -2.87
C SER A 20 52.12 26.82 -3.98
N LEU A 21 51.50 26.50 -5.12
CA LEU A 21 51.20 27.50 -6.14
C LEU A 21 49.87 28.19 -5.78
N PRO A 22 49.84 29.53 -5.67
CA PRO A 22 48.56 30.23 -5.54
C PRO A 22 47.80 30.08 -6.86
N ILE A 23 46.60 29.52 -6.78
CA ILE A 23 45.64 29.51 -7.90
C ILE A 23 45.26 30.97 -8.15
N THR A 24 45.95 31.63 -9.07
CA THR A 24 45.48 32.89 -9.63
C THR A 24 44.27 32.57 -10.49
N ALA A 25 43.10 32.91 -9.97
CA ALA A 25 41.82 32.82 -10.65
C ALA A 25 41.84 33.67 -11.91
N GLU A 26 41.96 33.03 -13.07
CA GLU A 26 41.62 33.64 -14.35
C GLU A 26 41.01 32.57 -15.26
N ALA A 27 39.78 32.18 -14.93
CA ALA A 27 38.94 31.32 -15.76
C ALA A 27 37.53 31.91 -15.81
N ALA A 28 37.41 33.14 -16.30
CA ALA A 28 36.12 33.76 -16.56
C ALA A 28 36.12 34.34 -17.97
N ARG A 29 36.13 33.46 -18.99
CA ARG A 29 35.64 33.76 -20.34
C ARG A 29 35.62 32.49 -21.19
N LEU A 30 34.62 31.65 -20.96
CA LEU A 30 34.07 30.80 -22.02
C LEU A 30 32.57 31.10 -22.12
N PRO A 31 32.06 31.38 -23.34
CA PRO A 31 30.69 31.81 -23.52
C PRO A 31 29.71 30.69 -23.19
N ALA A 32 28.60 31.08 -22.58
CA ALA A 32 27.50 30.25 -22.13
C ALA A 32 26.68 29.62 -23.29
N LEU A 33 27.33 28.99 -24.27
CA LEU A 33 26.64 28.37 -25.41
C LEU A 33 26.56 26.83 -25.35
N TYR A 34 26.92 26.21 -24.22
CA TYR A 34 26.84 24.74 -24.06
C TYR A 34 25.66 24.25 -23.21
N ARG A 35 24.69 25.10 -22.82
CA ARG A 35 23.62 24.66 -21.90
C ARG A 35 22.18 24.83 -22.41
N SER A 36 21.93 25.11 -23.68
CA SER A 36 20.55 25.30 -24.17
C SER A 36 19.90 24.10 -24.89
N GLU A 37 20.55 22.94 -25.01
CA GLU A 37 20.02 21.81 -25.80
C GLU A 37 19.59 20.58 -24.99
N GLN A 38 19.21 20.76 -23.72
CA GLN A 38 18.77 19.63 -22.90
C GLN A 38 17.53 19.96 -22.08
N SER A 39 16.44 20.36 -22.73
CA SER A 39 15.12 20.40 -22.08
C SER A 39 13.94 20.04 -22.97
N ASN A 40 14.14 19.49 -24.17
CA ASN A 40 13.03 18.97 -24.96
C ASN A 40 12.80 17.47 -24.74
N HIS A 41 13.00 17.00 -23.51
CA HIS A 41 12.32 15.77 -23.10
C HIS A 41 10.84 16.13 -22.92
N PRO A 42 9.89 15.50 -23.63
CA PRO A 42 8.49 15.62 -23.23
C PRO A 42 8.45 15.29 -21.74
N ALA A 43 7.95 16.21 -20.93
CA ALA A 43 7.76 15.95 -19.52
C ALA A 43 7.04 14.61 -19.42
N ILE A 44 7.68 13.60 -18.83
CA ILE A 44 7.01 12.35 -18.51
C ILE A 44 5.88 12.81 -17.61
N SER A 45 4.64 12.83 -18.13
CA SER A 45 3.49 13.08 -17.27
C SER A 45 3.60 12.02 -16.19
N ARG A 46 3.65 12.47 -14.93
CA ARG A 46 3.57 11.55 -13.80
C ARG A 46 2.34 10.71 -14.08
N ARG A 47 2.52 9.40 -14.29
CA ARG A 47 1.40 8.46 -14.25
C ARG A 47 0.96 8.54 -12.80
N ASP A 48 -0.08 9.33 -12.54
CA ASP A 48 -0.52 9.57 -11.17
C ASP A 48 -1.12 8.27 -10.65
N VAL A 49 -0.32 7.58 -9.85
CA VAL A 49 -0.72 6.38 -9.13
C VAL A 49 -1.77 6.79 -8.10
N PHE A 50 -3.01 6.37 -8.31
CA PHE A 50 -4.08 6.62 -7.35
C PHE A 50 -4.11 5.53 -6.27
N SER A 51 -3.86 5.92 -5.02
CA SER A 51 -3.96 5.07 -3.82
C SER A 51 -4.84 5.77 -2.78
N PRO A 52 -6.17 5.69 -2.90
CA PRO A 52 -7.08 6.32 -1.97
C PRO A 52 -7.02 5.67 -0.59
N LYS A 53 -7.11 6.49 0.46
CA LYS A 53 -7.09 6.00 1.85
C LYS A 53 -8.43 5.38 2.21
N ILE A 54 -8.43 4.14 2.67
CA ILE A 54 -9.63 3.51 3.25
C ILE A 54 -10.04 4.23 4.53
N THR A 55 -11.32 4.62 4.61
CA THR A 55 -11.94 5.29 5.76
C THR A 55 -12.82 4.35 6.57
N ASN A 56 -13.37 3.31 5.96
CA ASN A 56 -14.06 2.21 6.63
C ASN A 56 -13.72 0.88 5.91
N PRO A 57 -13.36 -0.21 6.61
CA PRO A 57 -13.43 -0.43 8.05
C PRO A 57 -12.39 0.36 8.86
N THR A 58 -12.69 0.57 10.15
CA THR A 58 -11.79 1.15 11.16
C THR A 58 -11.38 0.09 12.18
N ALA A 59 -10.47 0.42 13.11
CA ALA A 59 -10.01 -0.52 14.13
C ALA A 59 -11.11 -1.06 15.07
N GLY A 60 -12.22 -0.33 15.21
CA GLY A 60 -13.37 -0.77 16.00
C GLY A 60 -14.49 -1.42 15.19
N THR A 61 -14.27 -1.68 13.90
CA THR A 61 -15.29 -2.27 13.03
C THR A 61 -15.40 -3.77 13.28
N THR A 62 -16.64 -4.26 13.38
CA THR A 62 -16.95 -5.70 13.40
C THR A 62 -17.86 -6.02 12.22
N TRP A 63 -17.48 -7.00 11.43
CA TRP A 63 -18.30 -7.56 10.34
C TRP A 63 -18.86 -8.91 10.75
N PHE A 64 -20.09 -9.19 10.34
CA PHE A 64 -20.70 -10.49 10.52
C PHE A 64 -20.74 -11.23 9.19
N LYS A 65 -20.47 -12.52 9.20
CA LYS A 65 -20.61 -13.37 8.00
C LYS A 65 -21.98 -13.20 7.37
N ASP A 66 -22.02 -13.25 6.03
CA ASP A 66 -23.22 -13.11 5.20
C ASP A 66 -23.97 -11.78 5.36
N SER A 67 -23.46 -10.84 6.17
CA SER A 67 -24.00 -9.50 6.25
C SER A 67 -23.54 -8.65 5.06
N ARG A 68 -24.41 -7.72 4.63
CA ARG A 68 -24.04 -6.71 3.64
C ARG A 68 -23.29 -5.58 4.33
N VAL A 69 -22.06 -5.33 3.89
CA VAL A 69 -21.18 -4.29 4.43
C VAL A 69 -20.75 -3.32 3.34
N ASN A 70 -20.23 -2.17 3.76
CA ASN A 70 -19.64 -1.17 2.87
C ASN A 70 -18.21 -0.87 3.27
N VAL A 71 -17.31 -0.92 2.28
CA VAL A 71 -15.97 -0.37 2.38
C VAL A 71 -16.00 1.02 1.77
N THR A 72 -15.43 2.01 2.45
CA THR A 72 -15.38 3.41 1.98
C THR A 72 -13.95 3.91 1.97
N TRP A 73 -13.66 4.85 1.07
CA TRP A 73 -12.35 5.48 0.94
C TRP A 73 -12.46 6.92 0.48
N ASP A 74 -11.41 7.70 0.72
CA ASP A 74 -11.32 9.11 0.33
C ASP A 74 -10.91 9.25 -1.15
N THR A 75 -11.68 10.00 -1.92
CA THR A 75 -11.42 10.29 -3.34
C THR A 75 -11.03 11.75 -3.59
N SER A 76 -10.92 12.58 -2.54
CA SER A 76 -10.66 14.01 -2.66
C SER A 76 -9.32 14.36 -3.32
N ASN A 77 -8.35 13.43 -3.26
CA ASN A 77 -7.03 13.56 -3.85
C ASN A 77 -6.88 12.82 -5.19
N ALA A 78 -7.99 12.45 -5.85
CA ALA A 78 -7.93 11.80 -7.15
C ALA A 78 -7.28 12.71 -8.22
N PRO A 79 -6.32 12.19 -9.01
CA PRO A 79 -5.69 12.96 -10.08
C PRO A 79 -6.67 13.20 -11.23
N GLN A 80 -6.47 14.29 -11.97
CA GLN A 80 -7.35 14.65 -13.10
C GLN A 80 -7.30 13.64 -14.25
N ASN A 81 -6.16 12.96 -14.44
CA ASN A 81 -5.95 12.00 -15.53
C ASN A 81 -5.64 10.61 -14.97
N LEU A 82 -6.66 9.94 -14.46
CA LEU A 82 -6.58 8.54 -14.01
C LEU A 82 -6.52 7.59 -15.19
N THR A 83 -5.42 6.84 -15.31
CA THR A 83 -5.24 5.87 -16.40
C THR A 83 -6.02 4.58 -16.20
N ASN A 84 -6.35 4.22 -14.95
CA ASN A 84 -7.16 3.06 -14.62
C ASN A 84 -8.12 3.38 -13.47
N THR A 85 -9.42 3.38 -13.76
CA THR A 85 -10.46 3.60 -12.74
C THR A 85 -10.98 2.31 -12.13
N LYS A 86 -10.48 1.13 -12.54
CA LYS A 86 -11.00 -0.15 -12.08
C LYS A 86 -10.36 -0.56 -10.76
N GLY A 87 -11.19 -0.58 -9.72
CA GLY A 87 -10.82 -1.01 -8.38
C GLY A 87 -11.00 -2.52 -8.16
N LYS A 88 -10.26 -3.05 -7.18
CA LYS A 88 -10.43 -4.40 -6.63
C LYS A 88 -10.23 -4.38 -5.12
N LEU A 89 -11.17 -4.96 -4.37
CA LEU A 89 -11.08 -5.13 -2.93
C LEU A 89 -10.72 -6.58 -2.61
N VAL A 90 -9.72 -6.76 -1.76
CA VAL A 90 -9.24 -8.07 -1.34
C VAL A 90 -9.22 -8.14 0.18
N LEU A 91 -9.65 -9.27 0.71
CA LEU A 91 -9.55 -9.59 2.13
C LEU A 91 -8.17 -10.17 2.43
N GLY A 92 -7.60 -9.79 3.56
CA GLY A 92 -6.43 -10.44 4.14
C GLY A 92 -6.54 -10.48 5.64
N PHE A 93 -5.51 -10.98 6.28
CA PHE A 93 -5.36 -10.90 7.73
C PHE A 93 -3.89 -10.67 8.07
N MET A 94 -3.65 -10.05 9.21
CA MET A 94 -2.31 -9.93 9.77
C MET A 94 -2.12 -11.01 10.82
N ASN A 95 -0.89 -11.48 11.01
CA ASN A 95 -0.54 -12.28 12.17
C ASN A 95 0.59 -11.56 12.95
N ASP A 96 0.95 -12.07 14.12
CA ASP A 96 2.02 -11.47 14.94
C ASP A 96 3.37 -12.17 14.74
N GLN A 97 3.41 -13.22 13.90
CA GLN A 97 4.60 -13.98 13.55
C GLN A 97 5.37 -13.37 12.37
N ASP A 98 4.69 -12.67 11.46
CA ASP A 98 5.25 -12.05 10.27
C ASP A 98 4.45 -10.82 9.81
N ASP A 99 5.09 -9.95 9.03
CA ASP A 99 4.49 -8.69 8.53
C ASP A 99 3.65 -8.88 7.25
N SER A 100 3.31 -10.12 6.87
CA SER A 100 2.55 -10.40 5.65
C SER A 100 1.05 -10.14 5.84
N GLU A 101 0.42 -9.71 4.76
CA GLU A 101 -1.00 -9.35 4.73
C GLU A 101 -1.95 -10.54 4.44
N HIS A 102 -1.40 -11.73 4.18
CA HIS A 102 -2.14 -12.96 3.87
C HIS A 102 -3.36 -12.76 2.95
N LEU A 103 -3.16 -12.02 1.86
CA LEU A 103 -4.22 -11.60 0.95
C LEU A 103 -4.82 -12.78 0.16
N ASP A 104 -6.15 -12.89 0.15
CA ASP A 104 -6.88 -13.81 -0.72
C ASP A 104 -7.08 -13.19 -2.10
N MET A 105 -6.04 -13.27 -2.92
CA MET A 105 -6.04 -12.71 -4.28
C MET A 105 -6.95 -13.50 -5.24
N GLN A 106 -7.34 -14.72 -4.89
CA GLN A 106 -8.16 -15.61 -5.71
C GLN A 106 -9.65 -15.31 -5.54
N ASN A 107 -10.07 -14.86 -4.37
CA ASN A 107 -11.48 -14.55 -4.06
C ASN A 107 -11.62 -13.07 -3.63
N PRO A 108 -11.54 -12.11 -4.56
CA PRO A 108 -11.73 -10.71 -4.23
C PRO A 108 -13.15 -10.46 -3.70
N LEU A 109 -13.26 -9.59 -2.68
CA LEU A 109 -14.53 -9.16 -2.10
C LEU A 109 -15.40 -8.42 -3.14
N ALA A 110 -14.75 -7.65 -4.00
CA ALA A 110 -15.37 -6.97 -5.15
C ALA A 110 -14.28 -6.61 -6.17
N GLN A 111 -14.65 -6.55 -7.45
CA GLN A 111 -13.71 -6.16 -8.51
C GLN A 111 -14.41 -5.49 -9.69
N GLY A 112 -13.66 -4.65 -10.42
CA GLY A 112 -14.14 -3.99 -11.65
C GLY A 112 -15.04 -2.78 -11.42
N PHE A 113 -15.23 -2.38 -10.16
CA PHE A 113 -15.96 -1.16 -9.79
C PHE A 113 -15.14 0.09 -10.08
N ASP A 114 -15.81 1.24 -10.14
CA ASP A 114 -15.14 2.52 -10.29
C ASP A 114 -14.54 2.97 -8.96
N ILE A 115 -13.22 3.12 -8.90
CA ILE A 115 -12.50 3.57 -7.71
C ILE A 115 -12.83 5.02 -7.33
N LEU A 116 -13.42 5.81 -8.23
CA LEU A 116 -13.89 7.16 -7.91
C LEU A 116 -15.24 7.19 -7.19
N ALA A 117 -15.93 6.04 -7.09
CA ALA A 117 -17.21 5.96 -6.37
C ALA A 117 -17.08 6.22 -4.85
N GLY A 118 -15.88 6.04 -4.28
CA GLY A 118 -15.61 6.25 -2.85
C GLY A 118 -16.21 5.20 -1.91
N THR A 119 -16.96 4.23 -2.44
CA THR A 119 -17.62 3.18 -1.68
C THR A 119 -17.88 1.94 -2.51
N MET A 120 -17.87 0.77 -1.88
CA MET A 120 -18.30 -0.49 -2.49
C MET A 120 -19.01 -1.39 -1.46
N SER A 121 -20.13 -1.98 -1.88
CA SER A 121 -20.98 -2.85 -1.06
C SER A 121 -20.91 -4.31 -1.51
N PHE A 122 -20.75 -5.25 -0.58
CA PHE A 122 -20.71 -6.69 -0.85
C PHE A 122 -21.17 -7.49 0.37
N LEU A 123 -21.32 -8.81 0.20
CA LEU A 123 -21.59 -9.74 1.30
C LEU A 123 -20.26 -10.22 1.89
N VAL A 124 -20.17 -10.23 3.23
CA VAL A 124 -18.99 -10.76 3.93
C VAL A 124 -18.88 -12.26 3.64
N PRO A 125 -17.74 -12.74 3.12
CA PRO A 125 -17.56 -14.16 2.79
C PRO A 125 -17.54 -15.04 4.04
N ASP A 126 -17.81 -16.33 3.87
CA ASP A 126 -17.68 -17.32 4.94
C ASP A 126 -16.20 -17.65 5.18
N VAL A 127 -15.58 -16.91 6.10
CA VAL A 127 -14.20 -17.08 6.54
C VAL A 127 -14.13 -17.46 8.01
N MET A 128 -12.98 -17.93 8.49
CA MET A 128 -12.81 -18.18 9.92
C MET A 128 -13.01 -16.88 10.73
N PRO A 129 -13.75 -16.86 11.84
CA PRO A 129 -13.84 -15.65 12.67
C PRO A 129 -12.49 -15.27 13.27
N GLY A 130 -12.22 -13.98 13.41
CA GLY A 130 -10.97 -13.49 13.97
C GLY A 130 -10.89 -11.95 14.04
N PRO A 131 -9.95 -11.40 14.84
CA PRO A 131 -9.84 -9.96 15.08
C PRO A 131 -8.84 -9.22 14.18
N ASP A 132 -8.05 -9.94 13.38
CA ASP A 132 -6.90 -9.38 12.66
C ASP A 132 -7.12 -9.22 11.15
N TYR A 133 -8.39 -9.10 10.72
CA TYR A 133 -8.71 -8.93 9.31
C TYR A 133 -8.34 -7.55 8.79
N ILE A 134 -7.96 -7.47 7.53
CA ILE A 134 -7.68 -6.23 6.80
C ILE A 134 -8.33 -6.29 5.43
N VAL A 135 -8.62 -5.12 4.88
CA VAL A 135 -9.02 -4.98 3.48
C VAL A 135 -7.98 -4.15 2.74
N VAL A 136 -7.61 -4.62 1.56
CA VAL A 136 -6.75 -3.89 0.63
C VAL A 136 -7.56 -3.48 -0.60
N LEU A 137 -7.54 -2.18 -0.88
CA LEU A 137 -8.10 -1.59 -2.09
C LEU A 137 -6.99 -1.43 -3.12
N PHE A 138 -7.11 -2.13 -4.25
CA PHE A 138 -6.24 -2.04 -5.40
C PHE A 138 -6.86 -1.16 -6.48
N GLY A 139 -6.08 -0.19 -6.97
CA GLY A 139 -6.30 0.50 -8.25
C GLY A 139 -5.01 0.43 -9.07
N ASP A 140 -4.31 1.56 -9.19
CA ASP A 140 -2.92 1.61 -9.69
C ASP A 140 -1.88 1.26 -8.60
N SER A 141 -2.25 1.44 -7.32
CA SER A 141 -1.51 0.99 -6.15
C SER A 141 -2.48 0.54 -5.04
N GLY A 142 -1.99 -0.22 -4.07
CA GLY A 142 -2.77 -0.74 -2.94
C GLY A 142 -2.89 0.27 -1.79
N ASN A 143 -4.00 0.26 -1.07
CA ASN A 143 -4.14 0.91 0.23
C ASN A 143 -4.82 -0.04 1.23
N ARG A 144 -4.28 -0.14 2.44
CA ARG A 144 -4.71 -1.10 3.47
C ARG A 144 -5.48 -0.42 4.59
N SER A 145 -6.55 -1.06 5.06
CA SER A 145 -7.29 -0.64 6.26
C SER A 145 -6.51 -0.90 7.57
N PRO A 146 -6.95 -0.33 8.70
CA PRO A 146 -6.64 -0.90 10.02
C PRO A 146 -7.13 -2.35 10.15
N ARG A 147 -6.61 -3.08 11.15
CA ARG A 147 -7.13 -4.40 11.55
C ARG A 147 -8.56 -4.26 12.08
N PHE A 148 -9.44 -5.19 11.75
CA PHE A 148 -10.84 -5.21 12.21
C PHE A 148 -11.31 -6.66 12.42
N GLU A 149 -12.45 -6.82 13.06
CA GLU A 149 -12.94 -8.14 13.46
C GLU A 149 -14.03 -8.70 12.52
N ILE A 150 -13.96 -10.00 12.24
CA ILE A 150 -15.05 -10.75 11.59
C ILE A 150 -15.60 -11.79 12.58
N ARG A 151 -16.92 -11.80 12.78
CA ARG A 151 -17.66 -12.72 13.66
C ARG A 151 -18.73 -13.51 12.92
N ILE A 152 -19.18 -14.60 13.53
CA ILE A 152 -20.42 -15.28 13.13
C ILE A 152 -21.59 -14.51 13.75
N PRO A 153 -22.68 -14.24 13.01
CA PRO A 153 -23.90 -13.73 13.63
C PRO A 153 -24.39 -14.71 14.70
N GLU A 154 -24.71 -14.23 15.90
CA GLU A 154 -25.23 -15.12 16.94
C GLU A 154 -26.51 -15.81 16.44
N ALA A 155 -26.62 -17.11 16.70
CA ALA A 155 -27.67 -17.99 16.18
C ALA A 155 -29.11 -17.53 16.50
N GLY A 156 -29.29 -16.54 17.38
CA GLY A 156 -30.58 -15.92 17.72
C GLY A 156 -31.17 -14.98 16.65
N ALA A 157 -30.41 -14.55 15.64
CA ALA A 157 -30.93 -13.62 14.62
C ALA A 157 -31.64 -14.31 13.44
N SER A 158 -31.42 -15.62 13.24
CA SER A 158 -32.06 -16.41 12.17
C SER A 158 -33.17 -17.34 12.69
N GLY A 159 -33.16 -17.71 13.97
CA GLY A 159 -34.20 -18.54 14.59
C GLY A 159 -35.50 -17.81 14.96
N ALA A 160 -35.50 -16.47 14.97
CA ALA A 160 -36.66 -15.68 15.38
C ALA A 160 -37.83 -15.70 14.36
N LEU A 161 -37.62 -16.23 13.15
CA LEU A 161 -38.69 -16.42 12.18
C LEU A 161 -39.29 -17.84 12.21
N ASP A 162 -38.54 -18.84 12.68
CA ASP A 162 -39.03 -20.22 12.84
C ASP A 162 -39.71 -20.45 14.21
N GLU A 163 -39.34 -19.72 15.26
CA GLU A 163 -40.01 -19.85 16.57
C GLU A 163 -41.39 -19.18 16.62
N VAL A 164 -41.66 -18.19 15.75
CA VAL A 164 -42.99 -17.56 15.64
C VAL A 164 -44.01 -18.48 14.98
N ILE A 165 -43.58 -19.44 14.13
CA ILE A 165 -44.49 -20.36 13.46
C ILE A 165 -44.96 -21.47 14.42
N CYS A 166 -44.10 -21.94 15.34
CA CYS A 166 -44.49 -22.94 16.34
C CYS A 166 -45.36 -22.37 17.47
N ALA A 167 -45.29 -21.08 17.75
CA ALA A 167 -46.12 -20.42 18.77
C ALA A 167 -47.55 -20.09 18.28
N ALA A 168 -47.81 -20.13 16.96
CA ALA A 168 -49.10 -19.77 16.35
C ALA A 168 -50.03 -20.97 16.07
N GLY A 169 -49.74 -22.15 16.62
CA GLY A 169 -50.78 -23.16 16.87
C GLY A 169 -51.26 -24.00 15.69
N THR A 170 -50.36 -24.54 14.86
CA THR A 170 -50.69 -25.69 13.98
C THR A 170 -49.50 -26.64 13.79
N CYS A 171 -49.07 -27.29 14.86
CA CYS A 171 -48.35 -28.57 14.74
C CYS A 171 -49.40 -29.67 14.90
N GLY A 172 -49.79 -30.28 13.78
CA GLY A 172 -50.66 -31.46 13.74
C GLY A 172 -49.89 -32.75 14.00
#